data_AF-A0AAN6LNN2-F1
#
_entry.id   AF-A0AAN6LNN2-F1
#
_cell.length_a   1.000
_cell.length_b   1.000
_cell.length_c   1.000
_cell.angle_alpha   90.00
_cell.angle_beta   90.00
_cell.angle_gamma   90.00
#
_symmetry.space_group_name_H-M   'P 1'
#
loop_
_entity.id
_entity.type
_entity.pdbx_description
1 polymer ?
#
loop_
_entity_poly.entity_id
_entity_poly.type
_entity_poly.pdbx_seq_one_letter_code
_entity_poly.pdbx_strand_id
1 'polypeptide(L)'
;MPPNNWLGNFGGSVWQWDDLTQEYYLHLFCPEQPDLNWENPVTRQAIYKTAMEFWLDRGVDGFRVDTVNMYSKGEMVDAPVTDPGSEWQFAGYQYCNGPRMGEFLAEMNEVLERYDAMTVGECPHTPDMSRVVKYVSAKEKQLNMVFQFDVVDIGQGPYKFQTTPKNYTLPHFKRAISTTQSLLRLSPDAWTTVFLENHDQARSITRFTSDAPAHRVAGGKLLSLMMCALSGTLFIYQGQELGMTNFPETWGMEEYKDVDSSNYYKMVGERSGGDEAALAAAKKSLQHLARDHARVPMSWSTAKYNGFSPEDCTAEPWMRPLEDAELLEEDAGGEEGA
;
A
#
# COMPACT_ATOMS: atom_id res chain seq x y z
N MET A 1 -13.64 -27.80 5.58
CA MET A 1 -13.42 -26.68 6.52
C MET A 1 -12.00 -26.22 6.33
N PRO A 2 -11.76 -24.92 6.13
CA PRO A 2 -10.41 -24.40 5.99
C PRO A 2 -9.59 -24.66 7.27
N PRO A 3 -8.25 -24.75 7.17
CA PRO A 3 -7.36 -25.03 8.30
C PRO A 3 -7.45 -24.06 9.49
N ASN A 4 -7.76 -22.79 9.26
CA ASN A 4 -8.00 -21.79 10.31
C ASN A 4 -8.98 -20.70 9.83
N ASN A 5 -9.32 -19.77 10.72
CA ASN A 5 -10.28 -18.69 10.50
C ASN A 5 -9.66 -17.37 9.96
N TRP A 6 -8.48 -17.40 9.36
CA TRP A 6 -7.81 -16.17 8.92
C TRP A 6 -8.56 -15.46 7.78
N LEU A 7 -8.68 -14.14 7.92
CA LEU A 7 -9.24 -13.21 6.94
C LEU A 7 -8.17 -12.79 5.91
N GLY A 8 -8.52 -12.90 4.63
CA GLY A 8 -7.68 -12.42 3.52
C GLY A 8 -7.63 -10.90 3.43
N ASN A 9 -6.52 -10.36 2.91
CA ASN A 9 -6.32 -8.91 2.78
C ASN A 9 -7.34 -8.23 1.85
N PHE A 10 -8.00 -9.01 0.97
CA PHE A 10 -9.10 -8.53 0.10
C PHE A 10 -10.45 -9.16 0.46
N GLY A 11 -10.61 -9.62 1.71
CA GLY A 11 -11.82 -10.26 2.22
C GLY A 11 -11.87 -11.78 2.03
N GLY A 12 -12.81 -12.43 2.74
CA GLY A 12 -13.01 -13.88 2.69
C GLY A 12 -11.94 -14.69 3.43
N SER A 13 -11.97 -16.01 3.23
CA SER A 13 -10.95 -16.92 3.78
C SER A 13 -9.63 -16.76 3.03
N VAL A 14 -8.50 -16.95 3.73
CA VAL A 14 -7.16 -17.12 3.11
C VAL A 14 -6.93 -18.52 2.55
N TRP A 15 -7.92 -19.41 2.61
CA TRP A 15 -7.78 -20.80 2.21
C TRP A 15 -8.70 -21.12 1.04
N GLN A 16 -8.10 -21.46 -0.09
CA GLN A 16 -8.83 -21.89 -1.27
C GLN A 16 -8.74 -23.42 -1.40
N TRP A 17 -9.89 -24.06 -1.55
CA TRP A 17 -9.98 -25.49 -1.80
C TRP A 17 -9.55 -25.82 -3.23
N ASP A 18 -8.71 -26.84 -3.40
CA ASP A 18 -8.33 -27.40 -4.70
C ASP A 18 -9.00 -28.76 -4.90
N ASP A 19 -9.90 -28.84 -5.88
CA ASP A 19 -10.62 -30.07 -6.19
C ASP A 19 -9.71 -31.19 -6.71
N LEU A 20 -8.55 -30.86 -7.29
CA LEU A 20 -7.64 -31.86 -7.83
C LEU A 20 -6.93 -32.63 -6.71
N THR A 21 -6.37 -31.93 -5.73
CA THR A 21 -5.60 -32.54 -4.63
C THR A 21 -6.45 -32.81 -3.40
N GLN A 22 -7.66 -32.26 -3.32
CA GLN A 22 -8.55 -32.33 -2.14
C GLN A 22 -7.90 -31.73 -0.89
N GLU A 23 -7.12 -30.65 -1.08
CA GLU A 23 -6.47 -29.90 -0.01
C GLU A 23 -6.76 -28.40 -0.17
N TYR A 24 -6.55 -27.64 0.92
CA TYR A 24 -6.56 -26.19 0.85
C TYR A 24 -5.14 -25.67 0.61
N TYR A 25 -5.02 -24.61 -0.18
CA TYR A 25 -3.79 -23.82 -0.27
C TYR A 25 -3.99 -22.43 0.33
N LEU A 26 -2.92 -21.89 0.92
CA LEU A 26 -2.90 -20.56 1.53
C LEU A 26 -2.76 -19.47 0.47
N HIS A 27 -3.56 -18.42 0.58
CA HIS A 27 -3.43 -17.16 -0.15
C HIS A 27 -3.80 -16.00 0.79
N LEU A 28 -2.81 -15.20 1.21
CA LEU A 28 -3.08 -14.02 2.04
C LEU A 28 -3.76 -12.89 1.25
N PHE A 29 -3.70 -12.94 -0.08
CA PHE A 29 -4.30 -12.00 -1.02
C PHE A 29 -5.38 -12.69 -1.88
N CYS A 30 -5.42 -12.47 -3.20
CA CYS A 30 -6.37 -13.15 -4.09
C CYS A 30 -6.09 -14.66 -4.17
N PRO A 31 -7.11 -15.50 -4.46
CA PRO A 31 -6.93 -16.94 -4.67
C PRO A 31 -5.89 -17.30 -5.74
N GLU A 32 -5.68 -16.43 -6.72
CA GLU A 32 -4.67 -16.57 -7.78
C GLU A 32 -3.24 -16.22 -7.31
N GLN A 33 -3.08 -15.80 -6.05
CA GLN A 33 -1.81 -15.43 -5.42
C GLN A 33 -1.48 -16.41 -4.27
N PRO A 34 -1.18 -17.69 -4.57
CA PRO A 34 -0.82 -18.66 -3.55
C PRO A 34 0.48 -18.26 -2.84
N ASP A 35 0.49 -18.37 -1.52
CA ASP A 35 1.65 -18.06 -0.70
C ASP A 35 2.78 -19.06 -0.94
N LEU A 36 3.96 -18.55 -1.27
CA LEU A 36 5.16 -19.37 -1.36
C LEU A 36 5.61 -19.84 0.04
N ASN A 37 5.93 -21.12 0.16
CA ASN A 37 6.45 -21.68 1.39
C ASN A 37 7.96 -21.42 1.54
N TRP A 38 8.31 -20.40 2.31
CA TRP A 38 9.70 -20.01 2.59
C TRP A 38 10.43 -20.97 3.54
N GLU A 39 9.72 -21.85 4.26
CA GLU A 39 10.37 -22.88 5.07
C GLU A 39 11.12 -23.89 4.20
N ASN A 40 10.68 -24.07 2.94
CA ASN A 40 11.35 -24.92 1.98
C ASN A 40 12.59 -24.22 1.37
N PRO A 41 13.82 -24.70 1.63
CA PRO A 41 15.03 -24.08 1.09
C PRO A 41 15.09 -24.12 -0.44
N VAL A 42 14.50 -25.12 -1.10
CA VAL A 42 14.45 -25.17 -2.57
C VAL A 42 13.62 -24.01 -3.12
N THR A 43 12.52 -23.66 -2.47
CA THR A 43 11.69 -22.50 -2.83
C THR A 43 12.49 -21.22 -2.69
N ARG A 44 13.17 -20.98 -1.55
CA ARG A 44 13.96 -19.76 -1.34
C ARG A 44 15.08 -19.61 -2.38
N GLN A 45 15.83 -20.67 -2.64
CA GLN A 45 16.88 -20.65 -3.65
C GLN A 45 16.34 -20.39 -5.07
N ALA A 46 15.16 -20.94 -5.40
CA ALA A 46 14.50 -20.63 -6.67
C ALA A 46 14.07 -19.15 -6.74
N ILE A 47 13.54 -18.58 -5.66
CA ILE A 47 13.19 -17.15 -5.56
C ILE A 47 14.45 -16.29 -5.77
N TYR A 48 15.53 -16.54 -5.02
CA TYR A 48 16.77 -15.76 -5.12
C TYR A 48 17.30 -15.78 -6.56
N LYS A 49 17.32 -16.94 -7.20
CA LYS A 49 17.81 -17.07 -8.58
C LYS A 49 16.92 -16.36 -9.60
N THR A 50 15.60 -16.53 -9.51
CA THR A 50 14.67 -16.11 -10.57
C THR A 50 14.11 -14.72 -10.39
N ALA A 51 13.93 -14.26 -9.15
CA ALA A 51 13.34 -12.97 -8.82
C ALA A 51 14.37 -11.93 -8.38
N MET A 52 15.58 -12.33 -7.99
CA MET A 52 16.63 -11.39 -7.56
C MET A 52 17.83 -11.40 -8.53
N GLU A 53 18.60 -12.49 -8.57
CA GLU A 53 19.83 -12.59 -9.37
C GLU A 53 19.56 -12.32 -10.86
N PHE A 54 18.49 -12.87 -11.43
CA PHE A 54 18.11 -12.62 -12.82
C PHE A 54 18.04 -11.12 -13.18
N TRP A 55 17.47 -10.30 -12.30
CA TRP A 55 17.32 -8.85 -12.52
C TRP A 55 18.60 -8.09 -12.17
N LEU A 56 19.29 -8.49 -11.10
CA LEU A 56 20.58 -7.91 -10.70
C LEU A 56 21.65 -8.10 -11.78
N ASP A 57 21.71 -9.28 -12.41
CA ASP A 57 22.56 -9.59 -13.56
C ASP A 57 22.28 -8.67 -14.77
N ARG A 58 21.10 -8.04 -14.81
CA ARG A 58 20.68 -7.10 -15.86
C ARG A 58 20.86 -5.64 -15.47
N GLY A 59 21.40 -5.37 -14.27
CA GLY A 59 21.77 -4.05 -13.83
C GLY A 59 20.66 -3.24 -13.16
N VAL A 60 19.68 -3.88 -12.51
CA VAL A 60 18.80 -3.13 -11.58
C VAL A 60 19.59 -2.75 -10.32
N ASP A 61 19.41 -1.53 -9.81
CA ASP A 61 20.15 -1.00 -8.66
C ASP A 61 19.56 -1.41 -7.30
N GLY A 62 18.45 -2.14 -7.29
CA GLY A 62 17.76 -2.46 -6.04
C GLY A 62 16.34 -2.97 -6.21
N PHE A 63 15.68 -3.21 -5.06
CA PHE A 63 14.32 -3.72 -4.99
C PHE A 63 13.48 -2.98 -3.95
N ARG A 64 12.26 -2.61 -4.35
CA ARG A 64 11.13 -2.49 -3.41
C ARG A 64 10.56 -3.89 -3.23
N VAL A 65 10.60 -4.41 -2.02
CA VAL A 65 10.16 -5.78 -1.74
C VAL A 65 8.75 -5.75 -1.17
N ASP A 66 7.81 -6.30 -1.94
CA ASP A 66 6.40 -6.40 -1.59
C ASP A 66 6.19 -7.29 -0.36
N THR A 67 5.39 -6.78 0.58
CA THR A 67 4.92 -7.48 1.79
C THR A 67 5.98 -8.41 2.45
N VAL A 68 7.22 -7.92 2.49
CA VAL A 68 8.42 -8.74 2.81
C VAL A 68 8.35 -9.36 4.19
N ASN A 69 7.61 -8.74 5.10
CA ASN A 69 7.44 -9.23 6.45
C ASN A 69 6.48 -10.42 6.58
N MET A 70 5.86 -10.90 5.50
CA MET A 70 4.89 -12.00 5.54
C MET A 70 5.50 -13.38 5.22
N TYR A 71 6.82 -13.50 5.03
CA TYR A 71 7.41 -14.75 4.52
C TYR A 71 7.46 -15.89 5.56
N SER A 72 7.65 -15.56 6.83
CA SER A 72 7.66 -16.54 7.93
C SER A 72 6.29 -16.60 8.60
N LYS A 73 5.57 -17.72 8.47
CA LYS A 73 4.16 -17.85 8.89
C LYS A 73 3.97 -18.28 10.35
N GLY A 74 4.99 -18.82 11.02
CA GLY A 74 4.88 -19.30 12.40
C GLY A 74 3.85 -20.42 12.57
N GLU A 75 3.20 -20.48 13.74
CA GLU A 75 2.10 -21.42 14.00
C GLU A 75 0.81 -20.94 13.32
N MET A 76 0.18 -21.80 12.52
CA MET A 76 -1.05 -21.49 11.76
C MET A 76 -2.33 -21.76 12.56
N VAL A 77 -2.45 -21.18 13.75
CA VAL A 77 -3.61 -21.34 14.64
C VAL A 77 -4.72 -20.33 14.31
N ASP A 78 -5.94 -20.57 14.80
CA ASP A 78 -7.04 -19.61 14.68
C ASP A 78 -6.66 -18.23 15.28
N ALA A 79 -7.06 -17.18 14.56
CA ALA A 79 -7.00 -15.82 15.03
C ALA A 79 -8.11 -15.54 16.07
N PRO A 80 -7.85 -14.63 17.04
CA PRO A 80 -8.86 -14.23 18.01
C PRO A 80 -10.11 -13.66 17.34
N VAL A 81 -11.29 -14.03 17.84
CA VAL A 81 -12.55 -13.47 17.37
C VAL A 81 -12.67 -12.02 17.83
N THR A 82 -12.55 -11.09 16.88
CA THR A 82 -12.65 -9.64 17.08
C THR A 82 -13.87 -9.04 16.37
N ASP A 83 -14.37 -9.69 15.32
CA ASP A 83 -15.64 -9.39 14.66
C ASP A 83 -16.59 -10.59 14.80
N PRO A 84 -17.52 -10.58 15.79
CA PRO A 84 -18.48 -11.67 15.98
C PRO A 84 -19.45 -11.88 14.81
N GLY A 85 -19.56 -10.91 13.89
CA GLY A 85 -20.39 -10.99 12.70
C GLY A 85 -19.67 -11.57 11.48
N SER A 86 -18.42 -12.02 11.63
CA SER A 86 -17.59 -12.56 10.55
C SER A 86 -17.09 -13.95 10.89
N GLU A 87 -17.12 -14.86 9.92
CA GLU A 87 -16.48 -16.18 10.03
C GLU A 87 -14.94 -16.06 9.97
N TRP A 88 -14.45 -14.98 9.34
CA TRP A 88 -13.02 -14.73 9.12
C TRP A 88 -12.53 -13.60 10.02
N GLN A 89 -11.36 -13.80 10.62
CA GLN A 89 -10.79 -12.92 11.63
C GLN A 89 -9.42 -12.40 11.23
N PHE A 90 -9.13 -11.15 11.59
CA PHE A 90 -7.85 -10.52 11.28
C PHE A 90 -6.68 -11.28 11.94
N ALA A 91 -5.76 -11.77 11.10
CA ALA A 91 -4.60 -12.55 11.53
C ALA A 91 -3.25 -11.89 11.19
N GLY A 92 -3.25 -10.62 10.76
CA GLY A 92 -2.05 -9.92 10.31
C GLY A 92 -0.89 -9.98 11.30
N TYR A 93 -1.16 -9.85 12.61
CA TYR A 93 -0.13 -9.94 13.64
C TYR A 93 0.42 -11.36 13.88
N GLN A 94 -0.21 -12.40 13.34
CA GLN A 94 0.27 -13.79 13.45
C GLN A 94 1.22 -14.15 12.30
N TYR A 95 0.88 -13.78 11.05
CA TYR A 95 1.68 -14.13 9.88
C TYR A 95 2.67 -13.03 9.46
N CYS A 96 2.49 -11.78 9.90
CA CYS A 96 3.50 -10.74 9.72
C CYS A 96 4.59 -10.88 10.76
N ASN A 97 5.83 -10.66 10.37
CA ASN A 97 7.00 -10.63 11.22
C ASN A 97 7.24 -11.95 11.96
N GLY A 98 7.06 -13.08 11.28
CA GLY A 98 7.22 -14.40 11.88
C GLY A 98 8.62 -14.72 12.40
N PRO A 99 8.78 -15.87 13.06
CA PRO A 99 9.95 -16.19 13.87
C PRO A 99 11.27 -16.26 13.08
N ARG A 100 11.22 -16.62 11.79
CA ARG A 100 12.40 -16.74 10.92
C ARG A 100 12.65 -15.52 10.04
N MET A 101 11.95 -14.41 10.28
CA MET A 101 12.01 -13.28 9.37
C MET A 101 13.42 -12.68 9.25
N GLY A 102 14.14 -12.56 10.37
CA GLY A 102 15.53 -12.08 10.35
C GLY A 102 16.48 -12.99 9.57
N GLU A 103 16.26 -14.31 9.62
CA GLU A 103 17.04 -15.29 8.84
C GLU A 103 16.79 -15.11 7.34
N PHE A 104 15.53 -15.09 6.91
CA PHE A 104 15.19 -14.97 5.49
C PHE A 104 15.63 -13.62 4.90
N LEU A 105 15.55 -12.53 5.67
CA LEU A 105 16.04 -11.23 5.25
C LEU A 105 17.57 -11.20 5.14
N ALA A 106 18.29 -11.87 6.04
CA ALA A 106 19.74 -11.99 5.95
C ALA A 106 20.17 -12.82 4.73
N GLU A 107 19.51 -13.96 4.47
CA GLU A 107 19.73 -14.77 3.26
C GLU A 107 19.49 -13.95 1.98
N MET A 108 18.45 -13.10 1.96
CA MET A 108 18.22 -12.17 0.84
C MET A 108 19.36 -11.15 0.72
N ASN A 109 19.84 -10.59 1.83
CA ASN A 109 20.91 -9.60 1.82
C ASN A 109 22.23 -10.16 1.29
N GLU A 110 22.55 -11.44 1.54
CA GLU A 110 23.73 -12.10 0.95
C GLU A 110 23.71 -12.05 -0.59
N VAL A 111 22.52 -12.04 -1.21
CA VAL A 111 22.38 -11.83 -2.65
C VAL A 111 22.64 -10.36 -2.99
N LEU A 112 21.99 -9.43 -2.31
CA LEU A 112 21.98 -8.00 -2.59
C LEU A 112 23.35 -7.33 -2.39
N GLU A 113 24.08 -7.72 -1.36
CA GLU A 113 25.41 -7.20 -1.02
C GLU A 113 26.43 -7.45 -2.14
N ARG A 114 26.26 -8.52 -2.92
CA ARG A 114 27.13 -8.83 -4.08
C ARG A 114 27.01 -7.81 -5.22
N TYR A 115 25.92 -7.04 -5.26
CA TYR A 115 25.62 -6.08 -6.32
C TYR A 115 25.56 -4.63 -5.85
N ASP A 116 25.85 -4.35 -4.57
CA ASP A 116 25.65 -3.03 -3.96
C ASP A 116 24.20 -2.52 -4.13
N ALA A 117 23.24 -3.45 -4.07
CA ALA A 117 21.84 -3.17 -4.39
C ALA A 117 21.07 -2.59 -3.19
N MET A 118 20.32 -1.51 -3.42
CA MET A 118 19.43 -0.92 -2.43
C MET A 118 18.17 -1.76 -2.21
N THR A 119 17.68 -1.79 -0.97
CA THR A 119 16.40 -2.43 -0.63
C THR A 119 15.51 -1.59 0.27
N VAL A 120 14.24 -1.54 -0.11
CA VAL A 120 13.16 -1.01 0.72
C VAL A 120 12.07 -2.07 0.88
N GLY A 121 11.86 -2.53 2.11
CA GLY A 121 10.80 -3.49 2.42
C GLY A 121 9.47 -2.83 2.73
N GLU A 122 8.38 -3.39 2.23
CA GLU A 122 7.04 -3.03 2.67
C GLU A 122 6.61 -3.90 3.86
N CYS A 123 6.39 -3.28 5.01
CA CYS A 123 6.17 -4.00 6.28
C CYS A 123 4.87 -3.57 6.99
N PRO A 124 3.68 -3.89 6.44
CA PRO A 124 2.41 -3.61 7.13
C PRO A 124 2.36 -4.33 8.48
N HIS A 125 1.54 -3.85 9.42
CA HIS A 125 1.35 -4.50 10.73
C HIS A 125 2.64 -4.79 11.51
N THR A 126 3.62 -3.88 11.46
CA THR A 126 4.91 -3.98 12.20
C THR A 126 5.03 -2.87 13.26
N PRO A 127 4.16 -2.84 14.30
CA PRO A 127 4.11 -1.73 15.25
C PRO A 127 5.32 -1.68 16.23
N ASP A 128 6.07 -2.77 16.35
CA ASP A 128 7.24 -2.83 17.23
C ASP A 128 8.46 -2.20 16.55
N MET A 129 8.73 -0.94 16.90
CA MET A 129 9.87 -0.20 16.36
C MET A 129 11.23 -0.85 16.67
N SER A 130 11.37 -1.61 17.76
CA SER A 130 12.63 -2.32 18.04
C SER A 130 12.90 -3.42 17.02
N ARG A 131 11.84 -4.03 16.50
CA ARG A 131 11.90 -4.99 15.40
C ARG A 131 12.20 -4.30 14.07
N VAL A 132 11.56 -3.16 13.80
CA VAL A 132 11.85 -2.37 12.60
C VAL A 132 13.33 -1.98 12.56
N VAL A 133 13.90 -1.55 13.69
CA VAL A 133 15.35 -1.27 13.80
C VAL A 133 16.17 -2.48 13.40
N LYS A 134 15.82 -3.70 13.81
CA LYS A 134 16.57 -4.91 13.41
C LYS A 134 16.53 -5.14 11.91
N TYR A 135 15.42 -4.84 11.25
CA TYR A 135 15.30 -5.01 9.79
C TYR A 135 16.16 -4.02 9.01
N VAL A 136 16.40 -2.82 9.53
CA VAL A 136 17.03 -1.72 8.78
C VAL A 136 18.38 -1.26 9.32
N SER A 137 18.85 -1.85 10.42
CA SER A 137 20.14 -1.55 11.01
C SER A 137 21.24 -2.13 10.11
N ALA A 138 22.17 -1.28 9.66
CA ALA A 138 23.21 -1.68 8.73
C ALA A 138 24.05 -2.88 9.24
N LYS A 139 24.26 -2.98 10.56
CA LYS A 139 25.00 -4.11 11.16
C LYS A 139 24.28 -5.46 11.04
N GLU A 140 22.95 -5.46 10.94
CA GLU A 140 22.13 -6.67 10.91
C GLU A 140 22.07 -7.28 9.49
N LYS A 141 22.56 -6.55 8.47
CA LYS A 141 22.65 -7.00 7.08
C LYS A 141 21.33 -7.61 6.57
N GLN A 142 20.26 -6.82 6.63
CA GLN A 142 18.93 -7.24 6.17
C GLN A 142 18.43 -6.29 5.08
N LEU A 143 17.61 -5.30 5.40
CA LEU A 143 17.11 -4.30 4.46
C LEU A 143 17.83 -2.97 4.68
N ASN A 144 17.87 -2.10 3.67
CA ASN A 144 18.38 -0.74 3.90
C ASN A 144 17.35 0.14 4.60
N MET A 145 16.06 -0.01 4.27
CA MET A 145 14.97 0.77 4.84
C MET A 145 13.63 0.03 4.72
N VAL A 146 12.58 0.56 5.34
CA VAL A 146 11.21 0.03 5.19
C VAL A 146 10.18 1.14 5.03
N PHE A 147 9.08 0.82 4.35
CA PHE A 147 7.85 1.60 4.44
C PHE A 147 7.11 1.24 5.73
N GLN A 148 6.98 2.23 6.61
CA GLN A 148 6.10 2.18 7.80
C GLN A 148 4.74 2.78 7.45
N PHE A 149 3.68 2.08 7.80
CA PHE A 149 2.34 2.42 7.32
C PHE A 149 1.58 3.37 8.25
N ASP A 150 2.12 3.68 9.44
CA ASP A 150 1.48 4.50 10.47
C ASP A 150 0.79 5.76 9.93
N VAL A 151 1.43 6.48 9.00
CA VAL A 151 0.89 7.74 8.46
C VAL A 151 -0.22 7.53 7.46
N VAL A 152 -0.14 6.47 6.65
CA VAL A 152 -1.13 6.18 5.61
C VAL A 152 -2.33 5.37 6.15
N ASP A 153 -2.14 4.66 7.27
CA ASP A 153 -3.18 3.91 7.97
C ASP A 153 -4.04 4.76 8.90
N ILE A 154 -3.69 6.03 9.13
CA ILE A 154 -4.53 6.90 9.97
C ILE A 154 -5.95 7.00 9.41
N GLY A 155 -6.91 6.83 10.31
CA GLY A 155 -8.32 6.88 9.99
C GLY A 155 -8.87 5.66 9.24
N GLN A 156 -8.10 4.58 9.10
CA GLN A 156 -8.65 3.29 8.71
C GLN A 156 -9.41 2.64 9.88
N GLY A 157 -10.33 1.74 9.56
CA GLY A 157 -11.12 0.97 10.52
C GLY A 157 -10.55 -0.43 10.78
N PRO A 158 -11.28 -1.29 11.52
CA PRO A 158 -10.92 -2.70 11.70
C PRO A 158 -10.73 -3.45 10.38
N TYR A 159 -11.59 -3.13 9.40
CA TYR A 159 -11.27 -3.27 7.98
C TYR A 159 -10.91 -1.88 7.45
N LYS A 160 -9.94 -1.80 6.52
CA LYS A 160 -9.45 -0.55 5.92
C LYS A 160 -10.55 0.49 5.70
N PHE A 161 -11.65 0.09 5.05
CA PHE A 161 -12.77 0.95 4.67
C PHE A 161 -13.93 1.01 5.68
N GLN A 162 -13.96 0.18 6.73
CA GLN A 162 -15.01 0.20 7.76
C GLN A 162 -14.75 1.34 8.76
N THR A 163 -14.84 2.56 8.25
CA THR A 163 -14.45 3.78 8.96
C THR A 163 -15.37 4.94 8.58
N THR A 164 -15.19 6.08 9.23
CA THR A 164 -15.78 7.35 8.79
C THR A 164 -14.65 8.21 8.21
N PRO A 165 -14.78 8.73 6.97
CA PRO A 165 -13.78 9.62 6.40
C PRO A 165 -13.41 10.78 7.33
N LYS A 166 -12.12 11.15 7.36
CA LYS A 166 -11.60 12.26 8.19
C LYS A 166 -11.83 12.08 9.70
N ASN A 167 -11.90 10.85 10.21
CA ASN A 167 -12.01 10.53 11.65
C ASN A 167 -10.68 10.62 12.43
N TYR A 168 -9.70 11.39 11.96
CA TYR A 168 -8.45 11.64 12.66
C TYR A 168 -8.20 13.14 12.81
N THR A 169 -7.14 13.48 13.53
CA THR A 169 -6.80 14.87 13.84
C THR A 169 -5.35 15.14 13.46
N LEU A 170 -4.98 16.41 13.30
CA LEU A 170 -3.59 16.78 13.02
C LEU A 170 -2.58 16.19 14.05
N PRO A 171 -2.88 16.13 15.36
CA PRO A 171 -2.05 15.39 16.31
C PRO A 171 -1.85 13.90 15.98
N HIS A 172 -2.86 13.20 15.44
CA HIS A 172 -2.70 11.81 14.98
C HIS A 172 -1.70 11.72 13.83
N PHE A 173 -1.86 12.56 12.81
CA PHE A 173 -0.95 12.65 11.66
C PHE A 173 0.50 12.96 12.08
N LYS A 174 0.69 13.96 12.94
CA LYS A 174 2.02 14.32 13.48
C LYS A 174 2.65 13.18 14.27
N ARG A 175 1.86 12.45 15.06
CA ARG A 175 2.36 11.28 15.81
C ARG A 175 2.82 10.18 14.88
N ALA A 176 2.03 9.84 13.87
CA ALA A 176 2.40 8.82 12.89
C ALA A 176 3.73 9.12 12.19
N ILE A 177 3.90 10.35 11.69
CA ILE A 177 5.19 10.79 11.11
C ILE A 177 6.31 10.73 12.15
N SER A 178 6.06 11.22 13.37
CA SER A 178 7.07 11.21 14.43
C SER A 178 7.47 9.79 14.83
N THR A 179 6.58 8.80 14.76
CA THR A 179 6.89 7.38 15.02
C THR A 179 7.91 6.88 14.02
N THR A 180 7.65 7.05 12.72
CA THR A 180 8.59 6.64 11.65
C THR A 180 9.94 7.36 11.75
N GLN A 181 9.93 8.66 12.05
CA GLN A 181 11.16 9.45 12.21
C GLN A 181 11.93 9.11 13.49
N SER A 182 11.27 8.55 14.51
CA SER A 182 11.93 8.13 15.75
C SER A 182 12.93 7.00 15.56
N LEU A 183 12.81 6.24 14.46
CA LEU A 183 13.71 5.14 14.10
C LEU A 183 15.19 5.56 14.14
N LEU A 184 15.49 6.75 13.61
CA LEU A 184 16.85 7.32 13.56
C LEU A 184 17.40 7.69 14.95
N ARG A 185 16.52 7.83 15.96
CA ARG A 185 16.92 8.06 17.35
C ARG A 185 17.16 6.75 18.10
N LEU A 186 16.58 5.65 17.63
CA LEU A 186 16.69 4.33 18.26
C LEU A 186 17.98 3.60 17.85
N SER A 187 18.44 3.80 16.62
CA SER A 187 19.74 3.30 16.17
C SER A 187 20.41 4.29 15.21
N PRO A 188 21.68 4.67 15.43
CA PRO A 188 22.41 5.58 14.55
C PRO A 188 22.76 4.97 13.19
N ASP A 189 22.65 3.64 13.03
CA ASP A 189 22.95 2.90 11.80
C ASP A 189 21.69 2.38 11.09
N ALA A 190 20.51 2.81 11.52
CA ALA A 190 19.24 2.53 10.86
C ALA A 190 18.89 3.65 9.87
N TRP A 191 18.10 3.33 8.84
CA TRP A 191 17.58 4.31 7.89
C TRP A 191 16.07 4.21 7.73
N THR A 192 15.42 5.31 7.33
CA THR A 192 13.96 5.42 7.24
C THR A 192 13.52 5.98 5.89
N THR A 193 12.22 5.91 5.61
CA THR A 193 11.60 6.41 4.38
C THR A 193 10.68 7.61 4.68
N VAL A 194 10.43 8.41 3.65
CA VAL A 194 9.45 9.50 3.68
C VAL A 194 8.55 9.36 2.46
N PHE A 195 7.27 9.08 2.68
CA PHE A 195 6.26 8.97 1.63
C PHE A 195 4.87 9.32 2.17
N LEU A 196 3.96 9.70 1.28
CA LEU A 196 2.53 9.86 1.57
C LEU A 196 1.63 9.18 0.54
N GLU A 197 2.18 8.85 -0.64
CA GLU A 197 1.47 8.22 -1.74
C GLU A 197 2.25 7.02 -2.26
N ASN A 198 1.50 6.04 -2.74
CA ASN A 198 1.95 4.97 -3.61
C ASN A 198 0.69 4.43 -4.33
N HIS A 199 0.84 3.38 -5.12
CA HIS A 199 -0.25 2.75 -5.86
C HIS A 199 -1.37 2.09 -5.01
N ASP A 200 -1.22 2.05 -3.68
CA ASP A 200 -2.17 1.47 -2.72
C ASP A 200 -2.81 2.51 -1.78
N GLN A 201 -2.45 3.78 -1.94
CA GLN A 201 -2.93 4.86 -1.09
C GLN A 201 -3.69 5.90 -1.90
N ALA A 202 -4.79 6.40 -1.36
CA ALA A 202 -5.48 7.55 -1.93
C ALA A 202 -4.57 8.80 -1.96
N ARG A 203 -4.92 9.79 -2.79
CA ARG A 203 -4.09 10.98 -3.00
C ARG A 203 -3.93 11.80 -1.73
N SER A 204 -2.69 12.22 -1.45
CA SER A 204 -2.30 12.84 -0.19
C SER A 204 -2.96 14.20 0.05
N ILE A 205 -3.21 14.98 -1.00
CA ILE A 205 -3.92 16.26 -0.90
C ILE A 205 -5.34 16.05 -0.37
N THR A 206 -6.11 15.14 -0.99
CA THR A 206 -7.48 14.80 -0.57
C THR A 206 -7.50 14.21 0.84
N ARG A 207 -6.52 13.36 1.16
CA ARG A 207 -6.40 12.75 2.49
C ARG A 207 -6.10 13.80 3.55
N PHE A 208 -4.95 14.47 3.46
CA PHE A 208 -4.34 15.19 4.58
C PHE A 208 -4.54 16.70 4.55
N THR A 209 -5.10 17.26 3.47
CA THR A 209 -5.34 18.70 3.32
C THR A 209 -6.75 18.97 2.77
N SER A 210 -6.88 19.78 1.71
CA SER A 210 -8.12 20.03 0.99
C SER A 210 -7.83 20.08 -0.51
N ASP A 211 -8.58 19.28 -1.26
CA ASP A 211 -8.60 19.24 -2.72
C ASP A 211 -9.58 20.25 -3.34
N ALA A 212 -10.17 21.13 -2.53
CA ALA A 212 -10.94 22.25 -3.06
C ALA A 212 -10.02 23.15 -3.91
N PRO A 213 -10.49 23.70 -5.05
CA PRO A 213 -9.64 24.51 -5.94
C PRO A 213 -8.87 25.64 -5.24
N ALA A 214 -9.50 26.31 -4.27
CA ALA A 214 -8.89 27.39 -3.49
C ALA A 214 -7.75 26.96 -2.55
N HIS A 215 -7.57 25.66 -2.30
CA HIS A 215 -6.63 25.13 -1.31
C HIS A 215 -5.68 24.06 -1.85
N ARG A 216 -6.01 23.41 -2.98
CA ARG A 216 -5.25 22.30 -3.56
C ARG A 216 -3.76 22.59 -3.67
N VAL A 217 -3.40 23.72 -4.29
CA VAL A 217 -2.00 24.15 -4.51
C VAL A 217 -1.27 24.38 -3.17
N ALA A 218 -1.88 25.15 -2.27
CA ALA A 218 -1.28 25.45 -0.97
C ALA A 218 -1.11 24.18 -0.12
N GLY A 219 -2.09 23.27 -0.15
CA GLY A 219 -2.04 21.97 0.52
C GLY A 219 -0.95 21.06 -0.03
N GLY A 220 -0.86 20.94 -1.35
CA GLY A 220 0.21 20.17 -2.01
C GLY A 220 1.60 20.69 -1.69
N LYS A 221 1.82 22.02 -1.78
CA LYS A 221 3.09 22.67 -1.41
C LYS A 221 3.43 22.49 0.07
N LEU A 222 2.44 22.55 0.97
CA LEU A 222 2.64 22.27 2.40
C LEU A 222 3.14 20.85 2.65
N LEU A 223 2.50 19.84 2.02
CA LEU A 223 2.91 18.44 2.15
C LEU A 223 4.30 18.20 1.57
N SER A 224 4.60 18.81 0.41
CA SER A 224 5.93 18.75 -0.21
C SER A 224 7.01 19.33 0.71
N LEU A 225 6.82 20.54 1.25
CA LEU A 225 7.76 21.18 2.18
C LEU A 225 8.00 20.32 3.43
N MET A 226 6.93 19.73 3.97
CA MET A 226 7.05 18.82 5.11
C MET A 226 7.90 17.60 4.74
N MET A 227 7.57 16.90 3.65
CA MET A 227 8.30 15.68 3.24
C MET A 227 9.78 15.96 2.98
N CYS A 228 10.11 17.05 2.27
CA CYS A 228 11.50 17.43 1.99
C CYS A 228 12.30 17.82 3.25
N ALA A 229 11.63 18.16 4.35
CA ALA A 229 12.28 18.53 5.62
C ALA A 229 12.44 17.36 6.59
N LEU A 230 11.90 16.17 6.26
CA LEU A 230 12.04 14.96 7.07
C LEU A 230 13.32 14.20 6.70
N SER A 231 13.85 13.45 7.66
CA SER A 231 15.01 12.57 7.42
C SER A 231 14.57 11.25 6.80
N GLY A 232 15.36 10.75 5.85
CA GLY A 232 15.13 9.46 5.20
C GLY A 232 15.16 9.57 3.67
N THR A 233 14.94 8.44 3.00
CA THR A 233 14.80 8.42 1.54
C THR A 233 13.40 8.88 1.15
N LEU A 234 13.32 9.95 0.38
CA LEU A 234 12.07 10.53 -0.12
C LEU A 234 11.55 9.72 -1.31
N PHE A 235 10.27 9.31 -1.25
CA PHE A 235 9.55 8.71 -2.35
C PHE A 235 8.43 9.65 -2.79
N ILE A 236 8.37 9.92 -4.10
CA ILE A 236 7.31 10.68 -4.76
C ILE A 236 6.61 9.73 -5.72
N TYR A 237 5.28 9.68 -5.66
CA TYR A 237 4.48 8.82 -6.54
C TYR A 237 3.97 9.60 -7.76
N GLN A 238 3.78 8.92 -8.90
CA GLN A 238 3.35 9.56 -10.16
C GLN A 238 2.07 10.40 -9.97
N GLY A 239 2.14 11.69 -10.30
CA GLY A 239 1.05 12.64 -10.16
C GLY A 239 1.01 13.37 -8.81
N GLN A 240 1.78 12.92 -7.82
CA GLN A 240 1.90 13.63 -6.55
C GLN A 240 2.58 15.00 -6.74
N GLU A 241 3.58 15.06 -7.62
CA GLU A 241 4.29 16.27 -8.03
C GLU A 241 3.38 17.26 -8.76
N LEU A 242 2.31 16.77 -9.39
CA LEU A 242 1.29 17.57 -10.08
C LEU A 242 0.14 17.98 -9.14
N GLY A 243 0.12 17.46 -7.92
CA GLY A 243 -0.99 17.66 -6.99
C GLY A 243 -2.30 17.04 -7.48
N MET A 244 -2.23 15.85 -8.09
CA MET A 244 -3.40 15.04 -8.43
C MET A 244 -4.21 14.71 -7.16
N THR A 245 -5.53 14.61 -7.30
CA THR A 245 -6.48 14.39 -6.20
C THR A 245 -7.25 13.08 -6.42
N ASN A 246 -8.03 12.65 -5.43
CA ASN A 246 -8.96 11.55 -5.67
C ASN A 246 -9.92 11.92 -6.81
N PHE A 247 -10.35 10.92 -7.59
CA PHE A 247 -11.40 11.14 -8.58
C PHE A 247 -12.73 11.58 -7.91
N PRO A 248 -13.64 12.26 -8.63
CA PRO A 248 -14.86 12.82 -8.04
C PRO A 248 -15.82 11.79 -7.41
N GLU A 249 -16.50 12.16 -6.31
CA GLU A 249 -17.52 11.31 -5.64
C GLU A 249 -18.71 10.96 -6.56
N THR A 250 -18.92 11.75 -7.61
CA THR A 250 -19.94 11.52 -8.64
C THR A 250 -19.66 10.30 -9.50
N TRP A 251 -18.41 9.82 -9.57
CA TRP A 251 -18.08 8.58 -10.27
C TRP A 251 -18.74 7.39 -9.57
N GLY A 252 -19.36 6.50 -10.34
CA GLY A 252 -20.07 5.35 -9.80
C GLY A 252 -19.13 4.22 -9.37
N MET A 253 -19.71 3.14 -8.85
CA MET A 253 -18.93 1.99 -8.37
C MET A 253 -18.20 1.25 -9.50
N GLU A 254 -18.63 1.43 -10.75
CA GLU A 254 -17.97 0.90 -11.95
C GLU A 254 -16.54 1.42 -12.17
N GLU A 255 -16.17 2.55 -11.57
CA GLU A 255 -14.83 3.12 -11.65
C GLU A 255 -13.87 2.57 -10.57
N TYR A 256 -14.40 1.86 -9.57
CA TYR A 256 -13.61 1.17 -8.55
C TYR A 256 -13.28 -0.24 -9.04
N LYS A 257 -12.17 -0.36 -9.77
CA LYS A 257 -11.77 -1.59 -10.45
C LYS A 257 -10.93 -2.52 -9.57
N ASP A 258 -10.36 -1.99 -8.49
CA ASP A 258 -9.54 -2.77 -7.58
C ASP A 258 -10.37 -3.79 -6.79
N VAL A 259 -9.79 -4.98 -6.64
CA VAL A 259 -10.39 -6.09 -5.92
C VAL A 259 -10.68 -5.78 -4.45
N ASP A 260 -9.86 -4.96 -3.78
CA ASP A 260 -10.07 -4.53 -2.40
C ASP A 260 -11.37 -3.71 -2.30
N SER A 261 -11.53 -2.75 -3.21
CA SER A 261 -12.71 -1.89 -3.30
C SER A 261 -13.98 -2.67 -3.63
N SER A 262 -13.93 -3.50 -4.67
CA SER A 262 -15.10 -4.27 -5.13
C SER A 262 -15.53 -5.32 -4.11
N ASN A 263 -14.58 -6.03 -3.49
CA ASN A 263 -14.89 -7.06 -2.51
C ASN A 263 -15.46 -6.44 -1.22
N TYR A 264 -14.90 -5.31 -0.77
CA TYR A 264 -15.44 -4.60 0.38
C TYR A 264 -16.89 -4.14 0.13
N TYR A 265 -17.16 -3.52 -1.01
CA TYR A 265 -18.52 -3.06 -1.34
C TYR A 265 -19.52 -4.22 -1.43
N LYS A 266 -19.11 -5.33 -2.05
CA LYS A 266 -19.90 -6.57 -2.12
C LYS A 266 -20.18 -7.14 -0.72
N MET A 267 -19.15 -7.25 0.12
CA MET A 267 -19.29 -7.73 1.50
C MET A 267 -20.28 -6.89 2.31
N VAL A 268 -20.23 -5.55 2.18
CA VAL A 268 -21.19 -4.66 2.86
C VAL A 268 -22.61 -4.91 2.34
N GLY A 269 -22.80 -5.08 1.04
CA GLY A 269 -24.09 -5.42 0.45
C GLY A 269 -24.65 -6.74 1.00
N GLU A 270 -23.83 -7.78 1.07
CA GLU A 270 -24.23 -9.10 1.59
C GLU A 270 -24.58 -9.03 3.08
N ARG A 271 -23.73 -8.41 3.91
CA ARG A 271 -23.95 -8.33 5.37
C ARG A 271 -25.14 -7.45 5.75
N SER A 272 -25.45 -6.44 4.96
CA SER A 272 -26.55 -5.50 5.23
C SER A 272 -27.86 -5.89 4.56
N GLY A 273 -27.87 -6.93 3.71
CA GLY A 273 -29.03 -7.27 2.89
C GLY A 273 -29.34 -6.21 1.82
N GLY A 274 -28.32 -5.47 1.37
CA GLY A 274 -28.45 -4.42 0.36
C GLY A 274 -28.97 -3.09 0.88
N ASP A 275 -28.78 -2.79 2.17
CA ASP A 275 -29.20 -1.51 2.76
C ASP A 275 -28.50 -0.32 2.07
N GLU A 276 -29.30 0.62 1.56
CA GLU A 276 -28.79 1.76 0.80
C GLU A 276 -27.89 2.68 1.63
N ALA A 277 -28.19 2.84 2.92
CA ALA A 277 -27.39 3.69 3.80
C ALA A 277 -26.03 3.06 4.10
N ALA A 278 -25.97 1.74 4.29
CA ALA A 278 -24.75 0.97 4.45
C ALA A 278 -23.87 1.03 3.18
N LEU A 279 -24.48 0.84 2.01
CA LEU A 279 -23.77 0.95 0.73
C LEU A 279 -23.27 2.38 0.47
N ALA A 280 -24.07 3.40 0.78
CA ALA A 280 -23.64 4.79 0.67
C ALA A 280 -22.49 5.11 1.64
N ALA A 281 -22.50 4.57 2.86
CA ALA A 281 -21.39 4.70 3.81
C ALA A 281 -20.13 4.00 3.30
N ALA A 282 -20.26 2.80 2.74
CA ALA A 282 -19.14 2.08 2.13
C ALA A 282 -18.52 2.86 0.97
N LYS A 283 -19.35 3.40 0.06
CA LYS A 283 -18.88 4.26 -1.05
C LYS A 283 -18.13 5.49 -0.52
N LYS A 284 -18.61 6.15 0.53
CA LYS A 284 -17.92 7.29 1.14
C LYS A 284 -16.56 6.94 1.70
N SER A 285 -16.41 5.76 2.31
CA SER A 285 -15.11 5.28 2.78
C SER A 285 -14.16 4.95 1.63
N LEU A 286 -14.65 4.28 0.59
CA LEU A 286 -13.88 4.01 -0.63
C LEU A 286 -13.39 5.31 -1.27
N GLN A 287 -14.28 6.30 -1.42
CA GLN A 287 -13.96 7.63 -1.94
C GLN A 287 -12.86 8.36 -1.15
N HIS A 288 -12.62 7.97 0.10
CA HIS A 288 -11.57 8.54 0.93
C HIS A 288 -10.26 7.74 0.89
N LEU A 289 -10.28 6.43 0.65
CA LEU A 289 -9.19 5.50 0.97
C LEU A 289 -8.82 4.53 -0.16
N ALA A 290 -9.61 4.43 -1.22
CA ALA A 290 -9.45 3.42 -2.25
C ALA A 290 -8.12 3.57 -3.00
N ARG A 291 -7.55 2.41 -3.34
CA ARG A 291 -6.30 2.29 -4.13
C ARG A 291 -6.48 2.84 -5.54
N ASP A 292 -7.71 2.74 -6.07
CA ASP A 292 -8.12 3.20 -7.39
C ASP A 292 -7.76 4.67 -7.66
N HIS A 293 -7.80 5.54 -6.65
CA HIS A 293 -7.46 6.96 -6.78
C HIS A 293 -6.00 7.21 -7.19
N ALA A 294 -5.09 6.29 -6.87
CA ALA A 294 -3.69 6.36 -7.28
C ALA A 294 -3.46 5.85 -8.71
N ARG A 295 -4.43 5.14 -9.28
CA ARG A 295 -4.24 4.28 -10.45
C ARG A 295 -4.87 4.78 -11.73
N VAL A 296 -5.64 5.87 -11.63
CA VAL A 296 -6.13 6.59 -12.80
C VAL A 296 -4.95 6.99 -13.71
N PRO A 297 -5.16 7.03 -15.04
CA PRO A 297 -4.14 7.47 -15.99
C PRO A 297 -3.47 8.79 -15.58
N MET A 298 -2.15 8.86 -15.78
CA MET A 298 -1.36 10.05 -15.49
C MET A 298 -1.77 11.21 -16.41
N SER A 299 -1.87 12.41 -15.83
CA SER A 299 -2.22 13.63 -16.56
C SER A 299 -0.97 14.32 -17.10
N TRP A 300 -0.77 14.29 -18.42
CA TRP A 300 0.41 14.88 -19.10
C TRP A 300 0.11 16.19 -19.82
N SER A 301 -1.11 16.38 -20.31
CA SER A 301 -1.54 17.56 -21.08
C SER A 301 -3.07 17.65 -21.13
N THR A 302 -3.60 18.71 -21.72
CA THR A 302 -5.04 18.89 -22.01
C THR A 302 -5.56 18.08 -23.22
N ALA A 303 -4.72 17.27 -23.87
CA ALA A 303 -5.13 16.41 -24.98
C ALA A 303 -6.09 15.28 -24.54
N LYS A 304 -6.66 14.54 -25.51
CA LYS A 304 -7.51 13.36 -25.26
C LYS A 304 -6.84 12.42 -24.24
N TYR A 305 -7.62 11.96 -23.27
CA TYR A 305 -7.15 11.12 -22.15
C TYR A 305 -5.97 11.73 -21.37
N ASN A 306 -5.94 13.06 -21.26
CA ASN A 306 -4.87 13.84 -20.66
C ASN A 306 -3.48 13.59 -21.27
N GLY A 307 -3.42 13.16 -22.54
CA GLY A 307 -2.17 12.77 -23.20
C GLY A 307 -1.57 11.45 -22.71
N PHE A 308 -2.28 10.66 -21.89
CA PHE A 308 -1.82 9.34 -21.45
C PHE A 308 -1.66 8.33 -22.60
N SER A 309 -2.48 8.46 -23.62
CA SER A 309 -2.41 7.64 -24.84
C SER A 309 -2.36 8.55 -26.06
N PRO A 310 -1.78 8.06 -27.19
CA PRO A 310 -1.79 8.80 -28.44
C PRO A 310 -3.20 9.26 -28.83
N GLU A 311 -3.30 10.44 -29.44
CA GLU A 311 -4.59 11.03 -29.83
C GLU A 311 -5.36 10.14 -30.81
N ASP A 312 -4.64 9.45 -31.70
CA ASP A 312 -5.16 8.48 -32.66
C ASP A 312 -5.47 7.10 -32.05
N CYS A 313 -5.23 6.90 -30.75
CA CYS A 313 -5.59 5.68 -30.05
C CYS A 313 -7.13 5.52 -30.02
N THR A 314 -7.61 4.41 -30.59
CA THR A 314 -9.03 4.04 -30.59
C THR A 314 -9.43 3.23 -29.37
N ALA A 315 -8.48 2.65 -28.64
CA ALA A 315 -8.74 1.94 -27.40
C ALA A 315 -8.87 2.94 -26.25
N GLU A 316 -9.86 2.72 -25.39
CA GLU A 316 -10.00 3.48 -24.14
C GLU A 316 -8.91 3.04 -23.14
N PRO A 317 -8.39 3.97 -22.31
CA PRO A 317 -7.52 3.59 -21.22
C PRO A 317 -8.20 2.62 -20.27
N TRP A 318 -7.39 1.77 -19.63
CA TRP A 318 -7.88 0.72 -18.73
C TRP A 318 -8.62 1.26 -17.49
N MET A 319 -8.46 2.53 -17.14
CA MET A 319 -9.23 3.30 -16.16
C MET A 319 -9.57 4.68 -16.72
N ARG A 320 -10.68 5.28 -16.28
CA ARG A 320 -11.07 6.63 -16.71
C ARG A 320 -10.02 7.66 -16.26
N PRO A 321 -9.47 8.50 -17.15
CA PRO A 321 -8.64 9.65 -16.78
C PRO A 321 -9.42 10.70 -15.98
N LEU A 322 -8.72 11.45 -15.12
CA LEU A 322 -9.32 12.58 -14.41
C LEU A 322 -9.64 13.73 -15.37
N GLU A 323 -10.62 14.56 -15.01
CA GLU A 323 -10.91 15.83 -15.71
C GLU A 323 -10.13 16.96 -15.02
N ASP A 324 -8.80 16.80 -14.89
CA ASP A 324 -7.93 17.69 -14.11
C ASP A 324 -6.79 18.33 -14.90
N ALA A 325 -6.63 17.99 -16.18
CA ALA A 325 -5.51 18.47 -16.99
C ALA A 325 -5.45 19.99 -17.14
N GLU A 326 -6.60 20.67 -17.25
CA GLU A 326 -6.68 22.14 -17.34
C GLU A 326 -6.18 22.81 -16.05
N LEU A 327 -6.40 22.17 -14.89
CA LEU A 327 -5.94 22.66 -13.59
C LEU A 327 -4.41 22.57 -13.44
N LEU A 328 -3.74 21.76 -14.26
CA LEU A 328 -2.28 21.63 -14.26
C LEU A 328 -1.60 22.75 -15.06
N GLU A 329 -2.24 23.24 -16.13
CA GLU A 329 -1.71 24.32 -16.96
C GLU A 329 -1.87 25.70 -16.30
N GLU A 330 -3.00 25.94 -15.62
CA GLU A 330 -3.25 27.20 -14.89
C GLU A 330 -2.24 27.45 -13.77
N ASP A 331 -1.81 26.39 -13.07
CA ASP A 331 -0.83 26.48 -11.98
C ASP A 331 0.60 26.73 -12.49
N ALA A 332 0.93 26.31 -13.71
CA ALA A 332 2.23 26.54 -14.34
C ALA A 332 2.38 27.96 -14.92
N GLY A 333 1.27 28.58 -15.36
CA GLY A 333 1.26 29.92 -15.95
C GLY A 333 1.37 31.10 -14.96
N GLY A 334 1.35 30.82 -13.65
CA GLY A 334 1.35 31.86 -12.60
C GLY A 334 2.72 32.51 -12.30
N GLU A 335 3.82 32.01 -12.88
CA GLU A 335 5.18 32.53 -12.59
C GLU A 335 5.74 33.52 -13.64
N GLU A 336 5.02 33.83 -14.73
CA GLU A 336 5.49 34.82 -15.73
C GLU A 336 5.18 36.30 -15.38
N GLY A 337 4.76 36.60 -14.15
CA GLY A 337 4.40 37.97 -13.77
C GLY A 337 4.58 38.31 -12.30
N ALA A 338 5.83 38.46 -11.84
CA ALA A 338 6.18 39.27 -10.66
C ALA A 338 7.64 39.75 -10.73
#